data_AF-A0AAV9BWN9-F1
#
_entry.id   AF-A0AAV9BWN9-F1
#
_cell.length_a   1.000
_cell.length_b   1.000
_cell.length_c   1.000
_cell.angle_alpha   90.00
_cell.angle_beta   90.00
_cell.angle_gamma   90.00
#
_symmetry.space_group_name_H-M   'P 1'
#
loop_
_entity.id
_entity.type
_entity.pdbx_description
1 polymer ?
#
loop_
_entity_poly.entity_id
_entity_poly.type
_entity_poly.pdbx_seq_one_letter_code
_entity_poly.pdbx_strand_id
1 'polypeptide(L)' 'MVPARKFEAWKEMSAVERKVKVLGRIVPGCLRLSFAVHIEETSDYIAAVEMQMKEDVLKMF' A
#
# COMPACT_ATOMS: atom_id res chain seq x y z
N MET A 1 -25.88 -13.22 -9.55
CA MET A 1 -25.54 -13.60 -8.16
C MET A 1 -24.04 -13.38 -7.96
N VAL A 2 -23.65 -12.30 -7.29
CA VAL A 2 -22.23 -12.00 -6.99
C VAL A 2 -21.81 -12.84 -5.78
N PRO A 3 -20.74 -13.64 -5.83
CA PRO A 3 -20.36 -14.46 -4.69
C PRO A 3 -19.91 -13.59 -3.52
N ALA A 4 -20.34 -13.93 -2.30
CA ALA A 4 -19.85 -13.36 -1.03
C ALA A 4 -18.34 -13.64 -0.75
N ARG A 5 -17.59 -14.10 -1.75
CA ARG A 5 -16.19 -14.55 -1.65
C ARG A 5 -15.23 -13.50 -1.10
N LYS A 6 -15.52 -12.21 -1.28
CA LYS A 6 -14.57 -11.15 -0.92
C LYS A 6 -14.37 -11.05 0.60
N PHE A 7 -15.41 -11.28 1.39
CA PHE A 7 -15.34 -11.26 2.86
C PHE A 7 -14.81 -12.58 3.43
N GLU A 8 -15.25 -13.72 2.91
CA GLU A 8 -14.73 -15.04 3.34
C GLU A 8 -13.23 -15.17 3.07
N ALA A 9 -12.77 -14.75 1.88
CA ALA A 9 -11.35 -14.74 1.54
C ALA A 9 -10.53 -13.75 2.39
N TRP A 10 -11.15 -12.83 3.14
CA TRP A 10 -10.45 -11.96 4.08
C TRP A 10 -10.29 -12.59 5.45
N LYS A 11 -11.21 -13.48 5.85
CA LYS A 11 -11.17 -14.20 7.13
C LYS A 11 -10.07 -15.25 7.15
N GLU A 12 -9.87 -15.95 6.03
CA GLU A 12 -8.84 -16.98 5.84
C GLU A 12 -7.41 -16.42 5.67
N MET A 13 -7.26 -15.10 5.50
CA MET A 13 -5.95 -14.49 5.37
C MET A 13 -5.29 -14.25 6.72
N SER A 14 -3.97 -14.34 6.76
CA SER A 14 -3.20 -13.83 7.88
C SER A 14 -3.32 -12.30 7.99
N ALA A 15 -2.98 -11.77 9.17
CA ALA A 15 -2.91 -10.33 9.37
C ALA A 15 -1.91 -9.65 8.41
N VAL A 16 -0.81 -10.34 8.09
CA VAL A 16 0.24 -9.85 7.17
C VAL A 16 -0.30 -9.75 5.75
N GLU A 17 -0.94 -10.79 5.22
CA GLU A 17 -1.49 -10.77 3.86
C GLU A 17 -2.57 -9.70 3.66
N ARG A 18 -3.42 -9.48 4.67
CA ARG A 18 -4.39 -8.38 4.64
C ARG A 18 -3.70 -7.02 4.54
N LYS A 19 -2.66 -6.79 5.34
CA LYS A 19 -1.89 -5.53 5.30
C LYS A 19 -1.20 -5.33 3.95
N VAL A 20 -0.58 -6.37 3.39
CA VAL A 20 0.06 -6.30 2.06
C VAL A 20 -0.94 -5.95 0.97
N LYS A 21 -2.14 -6.55 1.00
CA LYS A 21 -3.22 -6.17 0.07
C LYS A 21 -3.66 -4.72 0.20
N VAL A 22 -3.63 -4.16 1.41
CA VAL A 22 -3.92 -2.74 1.64
C VAL A 22 -2.81 -1.88 1.06
N LEU A 23 -1.54 -2.20 1.34
CA LEU A 23 -0.39 -1.48 0.79
C LEU A 23 -0.42 -1.47 -0.75
N GLY A 24 -0.76 -2.59 -1.39
CA GLY A 24 -0.81 -2.69 -2.86
C GLY A 24 -1.88 -1.84 -3.53
N ARG A 25 -2.83 -1.30 -2.77
CA ARG A 25 -3.86 -0.39 -3.26
C ARG A 25 -3.50 1.08 -3.04
N ILE A 26 -2.63 1.37 -2.07
CA ILE A 26 -2.24 2.72 -1.70
C ILE A 26 -0.95 3.11 -2.42
N VAL A 27 0.00 2.18 -2.50
CA VAL A 27 1.29 2.39 -3.15
C VAL A 27 1.14 2.16 -4.66
N PRO A 28 1.41 3.16 -5.51
CA PRO A 28 1.41 3.00 -6.96
C PRO A 28 2.34 1.84 -7.39
N GLY A 29 1.93 1.06 -8.39
CA GLY A 29 2.77 -0.04 -8.93
C GLY A 29 2.83 -1.32 -8.10
N CYS A 30 2.34 -1.34 -6.85
CA CYS A 30 2.60 -2.45 -5.93
C CYS A 30 1.60 -3.62 -5.93
N LEU A 31 0.48 -3.56 -6.66
CA LEU A 31 -0.61 -4.53 -6.51
C LEU A 31 -0.23 -6.01 -6.82
N ARG A 32 0.88 -6.26 -7.52
CA ARG A 32 1.25 -7.60 -8.04
C ARG A 32 2.72 -7.97 -7.78
N LEU A 33 3.36 -7.34 -6.79
CA LEU A 33 4.77 -7.57 -6.47
C LEU A 33 4.92 -8.68 -5.40
N SER A 34 6.14 -9.21 -5.27
CA SER A 34 6.48 -10.10 -4.16
C SER A 34 6.46 -9.31 -2.84
N PHE A 35 6.28 -10.00 -1.70
CA PHE A 35 6.18 -9.33 -0.41
C PHE A 35 7.38 -8.43 -0.09
N ALA A 36 8.60 -8.88 -0.34
CA ALA A 36 9.81 -8.10 -0.05
C ALA A 36 9.85 -6.80 -0.87
N VAL A 37 9.65 -6.91 -2.19
CA VAL A 37 9.61 -5.75 -3.09
C VAL A 37 8.46 -4.80 -2.70
N HIS A 38 7.33 -5.34 -2.26
CA HIS A 38 6.20 -4.54 -1.78
C HIS A 38 6.59 -3.63 -0.61
N ILE A 39 7.42 -4.13 0.32
CA ILE A 39 7.88 -3.36 1.49
C ILE A 39 8.89 -2.29 1.07
N GLU A 40 9.83 -2.61 0.18
CA GLU A 40 10.81 -1.67 -0.36
C GLU A 40 10.11 -0.49 -1.06
N GLU A 41 9.23 -0.77 -2.02
CA GLU A 41 8.46 0.25 -2.76
C GLU A 41 7.54 1.07 -1.83
N THR A 42 6.97 0.43 -0.80
CA THR A 42 6.18 1.16 0.21
C THR A 42 7.05 2.16 0.99
N SER A 43 8.27 1.75 1.36
CA SER A 43 9.22 2.61 2.07
C SER A 43 9.62 3.81 1.20
N ASP A 44 9.95 3.57 -0.07
CA ASP A 44 10.32 4.61 -1.02
C ASP A 44 9.16 5.58 -1.30
N TYR A 45 7.94 5.06 -1.39
CA TYR A 45 6.75 5.89 -1.56
C TYR A 45 6.47 6.78 -0.34
N ILE A 46 6.66 6.28 0.89
CA ILE A 46 6.55 7.10 2.10
C ILE A 46 7.56 8.24 2.05
N ALA A 47 8.83 7.93 1.75
CA ALA A 47 9.88 8.95 1.66
C ALA A 47 9.54 10.02 0.61
N ALA A 48 9.09 9.61 -0.58
CA ALA A 48 8.69 10.52 -1.64
C ALA A 48 7.53 11.45 -1.20
N VAL A 49 6.51 10.91 -0.55
CA VAL A 49 5.37 11.70 -0.05
C VAL A 49 5.83 12.68 1.04
N GLU A 50 6.69 12.26 1.97
CA GLU A 50 7.23 13.15 3.00
C GLU A 50 8.09 14.28 2.43
N MET A 51 8.90 13.98 1.40
CA MET A 51 9.70 14.99 0.71
C MET A 51 8.80 16.01 0.00
N GLN A 52 7.74 15.56 -0.67
CA GLN A 52 6.79 16.45 -1.33
C GLN A 52 6.10 17.38 -0.31
N MET A 53 5.66 16.85 0.83
CA MET A 53 5.04 17.67 1.88
C MET A 53 5.98 18.76 2.39
N LYS A 54 7.26 18.42 2.63
CA LYS A 54 8.28 19.39 3.08
C LYS A 54 8.55 20.45 2.01
N GLU A 55 8.65 20.02 0.75
CA GLU A 55 8.82 20.93 -0.37
C GLU A 55 7.63 21.88 -0.53
N ASP A 56 6.39 21.37 -0.41
CA ASP A 56 5.18 22.15 -0.53
C ASP A 56 5.02 23.16 0.61
N VAL A 57 5.38 22.79 1.84
CA VAL A 57 5.41 23.72 2.98
C VAL A 57 6.45 24.81 2.77
N LEU A 58 7.62 24.49 2.21
CA LEU A 58 8.65 25.49 1.89
C LEU A 58 8.22 26.45 0.77
N LYS A 59 7.36 26.03 -0.15
CA LYS A 59 6.80 26.88 -1.22
C LYS A 59 5.69 27.83 -0.74
N MET A 60 5.18 27.67 0.48
CA MET A 60 4.14 28.53 1.05
C MET A 60 4.69 29.78 1.75
N PHE A 61 6.01 29.90 1.93
CA PHE A 61 6.70 31.05 2.52
C PHE A 61 7.59 31.73 1.49
#